data_AF-A0A835MVB5-F1
#
_entry.id   AF-A0A835MVB5-F1
#
_cell.length_a   1.000
_cell.length_b   1.000
_cell.length_c   1.000
_cell.angle_alpha   90.00
_cell.angle_beta   90.00
_cell.angle_gamma   90.00
#
_symmetry.space_group_name_H-M   'P 1'
#
loop_
_entity.id
_entity.type
_entity.pdbx_description
1 polymer ?
#
loop_
_entity_poly.entity_id
_entity_poly.type
_entity_poly.pdbx_seq_one_letter_code
_entity_poly.pdbx_strand_id
1 'polypeptide(L)'
;MVLEISVKAAVGAPDVLGDCPFSQRALLTLEEKKIPYKSHLINLSDKPQWFLEVNPEGKVPAVKFDDKWVADSDVIVGILEEKYPEPSLATPSEFASV
;
A
#
# COMPACT_ATOMS: atom_id res chain seq x y z
N MET A 1 -9.69 13.96 -1.01
CA MET A 1 -9.61 13.01 0.12
C MET A 1 -8.19 12.46 0.16
N VAL A 2 -7.59 12.34 1.34
CA VAL A 2 -6.23 11.80 1.51
C VAL A 2 -6.32 10.28 1.50
N LEU A 3 -5.49 9.59 0.73
CA LEU A 3 -5.48 8.12 0.73
C LEU A 3 -4.92 7.60 2.06
N GLU A 4 -5.38 6.43 2.51
CA GLU A 4 -4.81 5.75 3.69
C GLU A 4 -4.15 4.46 3.23
N ILE A 5 -2.95 4.17 3.75
CA ILE A 5 -2.20 2.96 3.43
C ILE A 5 -1.72 2.27 4.72
N SER A 6 -1.96 0.97 4.83
CA SER A 6 -1.43 0.12 5.89
C SER A 6 -0.18 -0.59 5.40
N VAL A 7 0.94 -0.42 6.11
CA VAL A 7 2.25 -1.00 5.75
C VAL A 7 2.86 -1.75 6.93
N LYS A 8 3.82 -2.65 6.67
CA LYS A 8 4.50 -3.40 7.74
C LYS A 8 5.30 -2.45 8.64
N ALA A 9 5.12 -2.56 9.96
CA ALA A 9 6.01 -1.97 10.95
C ALA A 9 7.26 -2.85 11.17
N ALA A 10 8.36 -2.26 11.61
CA ALA A 10 9.58 -3.01 11.92
C ALA A 10 9.37 -3.95 13.12
N VAL A 11 9.97 -5.14 13.07
CA VAL A 11 9.87 -6.11 14.17
C VAL A 11 10.60 -5.54 15.39
N GLY A 12 9.89 -5.41 16.51
CA GLY A 12 10.42 -4.83 17.75
C GLY A 12 10.43 -3.31 17.81
N ALA A 13 10.03 -2.61 16.74
CA ALA A 13 9.94 -1.15 16.66
C ALA A 13 8.67 -0.73 15.89
N PRO A 14 7.48 -0.78 16.54
CA PRO A 14 6.18 -0.62 15.86
C PRO A 14 5.93 0.78 15.27
N ASP A 15 6.71 1.77 15.69
CA ASP A 15 6.71 3.16 15.21
C ASP A 15 7.67 3.40 14.04
N VAL A 16 8.40 2.36 13.60
CA VAL A 16 9.35 2.42 12.48
C VAL A 16 8.84 1.63 11.29
N LEU A 17 9.08 2.13 10.07
CA LEU A 17 8.76 1.42 8.84
C LEU A 17 9.53 0.09 8.74
N GLY A 18 8.81 -0.99 8.43
CA GLY A 18 9.37 -2.33 8.30
C GLY A 18 9.90 -2.65 6.90
N ASP A 19 10.25 -3.93 6.74
CA ASP A 19 10.98 -4.52 5.62
C ASP A 19 10.07 -5.20 4.57
N CYS A 20 8.82 -4.76 4.40
CA CYS A 20 7.92 -5.36 3.40
C CYS A 20 8.15 -4.75 2.00
N PRO A 21 8.71 -5.49 1.02
CA PRO A 21 8.96 -4.94 -0.31
C PRO A 21 7.67 -4.60 -1.07
N PHE A 22 6.59 -5.34 -0.83
CA PHE A 22 5.28 -5.04 -1.41
C PHE A 22 4.71 -3.71 -0.89
N SER A 23 4.93 -3.42 0.41
CA SER A 23 4.56 -2.12 0.99
C SER A 23 5.41 -1.00 0.41
N GLN A 24 6.72 -1.23 0.28
CA GLN A 24 7.63 -0.27 -0.32
C GLN A 24 7.25 0.06 -1.77
N ARG A 25 6.85 -0.94 -2.56
CA ARG A 25 6.35 -0.72 -3.94
C ARG A 25 5.18 0.26 -3.97
N ALA A 26 4.16 0.03 -3.14
CA ALA A 26 3.00 0.92 -3.07
C ALA A 26 3.37 2.34 -2.58
N LEU A 27 4.26 2.45 -1.58
CA LEU A 27 4.77 3.72 -1.08
C LEU A 27 5.53 4.49 -2.17
N LEU A 28 6.44 3.83 -2.90
CA LEU A 28 7.17 4.46 -4.00
C LEU A 28 6.24 4.95 -5.10
N THR A 29 5.22 4.17 -5.48
CA THR A 29 4.21 4.63 -6.45
C THR A 29 3.47 5.88 -5.98
N LEU A 30 3.09 5.95 -4.69
CA LEU A 30 2.43 7.13 -4.12
C LEU A 30 3.36 8.36 -4.12
N GLU A 31 4.62 8.18 -3.73
CA GLU A 31 5.64 9.24 -3.69
C GLU A 31 5.97 9.78 -5.09
N GLU A 32 6.25 8.90 -6.06
CA GLU A 32 6.57 9.28 -7.44
C GLU A 32 5.40 10.03 -8.11
N LYS A 33 4.17 9.61 -7.81
CA LYS A 33 2.96 10.30 -8.27
C LYS A 33 2.61 11.54 -7.43
N LYS A 34 3.34 11.81 -6.35
CA LYS A 34 3.12 12.94 -5.43
C LYS A 34 1.71 12.97 -4.85
N ILE A 35 1.13 11.80 -4.59
CA ILE A 35 -0.22 11.66 -4.04
C ILE A 35 -0.14 11.81 -2.53
N PRO A 36 -0.87 12.74 -1.89
CA PRO A 36 -0.91 12.81 -0.44
C PRO A 36 -1.58 11.58 0.17
N TYR A 37 -0.91 10.94 1.14
CA TYR A 37 -1.43 9.78 1.86
C TYR A 37 -1.10 9.83 3.36
N LYS A 38 -1.81 9.01 4.14
CA LYS A 38 -1.54 8.72 5.54
C LYS A 38 -1.13 7.26 5.69
N SER A 39 0.03 7.01 6.29
CA SER A 39 0.48 5.66 6.59
C SER A 39 0.02 5.18 7.96
N HIS A 40 -0.33 3.91 8.03
CA HIS A 40 -0.62 3.17 9.25
C HIS A 40 0.41 2.05 9.36
N LEU A 41 1.29 2.13 10.36
CA LEU A 41 2.28 1.09 10.63
C LEU A 41 1.60 -0.07 11.37
N ILE A 42 1.58 -1.24 10.73
CA ILE A 42 0.94 -2.44 11.25
C ILE A 42 2.01 -3.40 11.79
N ASN A 43 1.99 -3.63 13.10
CA ASN A 43 2.72 -4.73 13.72
C ASN A 43 2.07 -6.06 13.33
N LEU A 44 2.73 -6.86 12.50
CA LEU A 44 2.17 -8.13 12.03
C LEU A 44 2.14 -9.23 13.11
N SER A 45 2.92 -9.08 14.18
CA SER A 45 2.91 -9.98 15.34
C SER A 45 1.77 -9.67 16.32
N ASP A 46 1.24 -8.44 16.27
CA ASP A 46 0.14 -7.97 17.11
C ASP A 46 -0.76 -7.04 16.29
N LYS A 47 -1.59 -7.65 15.44
CA LYS A 47 -2.41 -6.92 14.46
C LYS A 47 -3.54 -6.19 15.18
N PRO A 48 -3.70 -4.88 14.95
CA PRO A 48 -4.77 -4.13 15.61
C PRO A 48 -6.15 -4.57 15.09
N GLN A 49 -7.13 -4.61 15.98
CA GLN A 49 -8.48 -5.11 15.68
C GLN A 49 -9.14 -4.39 14.50
N TRP A 50 -9.05 -3.05 14.44
CA TRP A 50 -9.62 -2.25 13.36
C TRP A 50 -9.07 -2.64 11.98
N PHE A 51 -7.82 -3.10 11.91
CA PHE A 51 -7.18 -3.50 10.67
C PHE A 51 -7.74 -4.83 10.17
N LEU A 52 -8.00 -5.77 11.09
CA LEU A 52 -8.61 -7.06 10.75
C LEU A 52 -10.09 -6.92 10.36
N GLU A 53 -10.81 -5.95 10.93
CA GLU A 53 -12.20 -5.66 10.56
C GLU A 53 -12.33 -5.19 9.11
N VAL A 54 -11.37 -4.40 8.64
CA VAL A 54 -11.37 -3.86 7.26
C VAL A 54 -10.60 -4.73 6.26
N ASN A 55 -9.66 -5.55 6.74
CA ASN A 55 -8.84 -6.45 5.94
C ASN A 55 -8.65 -7.79 6.69
N PRO A 56 -9.63 -8.72 6.59
CA PRO A 56 -9.64 -9.97 7.36
C PRO A 56 -8.44 -10.90 7.11
N GLU A 57 -7.80 -10.81 5.95
CA GLU A 57 -6.57 -11.56 5.68
C GLU A 57 -5.37 -11.05 6.49
N GLY A 58 -5.44 -9.80 6.97
CA GLY A 58 -4.40 -9.16 7.76
C GLY A 58 -3.05 -9.09 7.04
N LYS A 59 -3.06 -8.97 5.72
CA LYS A 59 -1.88 -8.81 4.86
C LYS A 59 -1.61 -7.34 4.56
N VAL A 60 -0.35 -6.99 4.37
CA VAL A 60 0.09 -5.65 3.97
C VAL A 60 0.88 -5.74 2.65
N PRO A 61 0.83 -4.71 1.78
CA PRO A 61 0.08 -3.47 1.95
C PRO A 61 -1.43 -3.61 1.75
N ALA A 62 -2.18 -2.66 2.30
CA ALA A 62 -3.56 -2.42 1.94
C ALA A 62 -3.80 -0.90 1.82
N VAL A 63 -4.51 -0.45 0.79
CA VAL A 63 -4.82 0.97 0.54
C VAL A 63 -6.32 1.17 0.55
N LYS A 64 -6.78 2.27 1.17
CA LYS A 64 -8.18 2.66 1.22
C LYS A 64 -8.53 3.57 0.03
N PHE A 65 -9.26 3.03 -0.93
CA PHE A 65 -9.82 3.77 -2.07
C PHE A 65 -11.34 3.90 -1.90
N ASP A 66 -11.87 5.12 -1.95
CA ASP A 66 -13.32 5.38 -1.88
C ASP A 66 -14.01 4.60 -0.72
N ASP A 67 -13.40 4.65 0.47
CA ASP A 67 -13.79 3.92 1.69
C ASP A 67 -13.70 2.40 1.67
N LYS A 68 -13.15 1.81 0.61
CA LYS A 68 -12.90 0.37 0.51
C LYS A 68 -11.40 0.06 0.59
N TRP A 69 -11.04 -0.88 1.47
CA TRP A 69 -9.67 -1.36 1.57
C TRP A 69 -9.39 -2.39 0.46
N VAL A 70 -8.29 -2.18 -0.25
CA VAL A 70 -7.80 -3.04 -1.31
C VAL A 70 -6.41 -3.54 -0.91
N ALA A 71 -6.23 -4.86 -0.91
CA ALA A 71 -4.95 -5.53 -0.70
C ALA A 71 -4.33 -5.90 -2.05
N ASP A 72 -3.13 -6.52 -2.00
CA ASP A 72 -2.31 -6.91 -3.14
C ASP A 72 -1.62 -5.71 -3.82
N SER A 73 -0.28 -5.71 -3.78
CA SER A 73 0.50 -4.59 -4.32
C SER A 73 0.35 -4.42 -5.82
N ASP A 74 0.15 -5.50 -6.60
CA ASP A 74 -0.05 -5.39 -8.04
C ASP A 74 -1.37 -4.70 -8.37
N VAL A 75 -2.43 -5.09 -7.67
CA VAL A 75 -3.76 -4.46 -7.80
C VAL A 75 -3.72 -3.00 -7.34
N ILE A 76 -3.07 -2.72 -6.21
CA ILE A 76 -2.94 -1.36 -5.66
C ILE A 76 -2.26 -0.43 -6.66
N VAL A 77 -1.11 -0.80 -7.22
CA VAL A 77 -0.40 0.08 -8.17
C VAL A 77 -1.16 0.23 -9.49
N GLY A 78 -1.89 -0.80 -9.93
CA GLY A 78 -2.79 -0.70 -11.08
C GLY A 78 -3.90 0.34 -10.86
N ILE A 79 -4.58 0.28 -9.71
CA ILE A 79 -5.62 1.27 -9.35
C ILE A 79 -5.02 2.69 -9.24
N LEU A 80 -3.81 2.82 -8.69
CA LEU A 80 -3.12 4.12 -8.62
C LEU A 80 -2.80 4.65 -10.02
N GLU A 81 -2.35 3.81 -10.94
CA GLU A 81 -2.11 4.22 -12.33
C GLU A 81 -3.41 4.66 -13.03
N GLU A 82 -4.51 3.92 -12.84
CA GLU A 82 -5.81 4.27 -13.43
C GLU A 82 -6.42 5.56 -12.87
N LYS A 83 -6.39 5.75 -11.54
CA LYS A 83 -6.96 6.94 -10.88
C LYS A 83 -6.06 8.18 -11.00
N TYR A 84 -4.75 7.99 -11.10
CA TYR A 84 -3.74 9.06 -11.14
C TYR A 84 -2.78 8.80 -12.31
N PRO A 85 -3.22 9.03 -13.56
CA PRO A 85 -2.46 8.64 -14.75
C PRO A 85 -1.17 9.44 -14.96
N GLU A 86 -1.01 10.59 -14.28
CA GLU A 86 0.15 11.47 -14.44
C GLU A 86 0.93 11.66 -13.13
N PRO A 87 2.27 11.50 -13.15
CA PRO A 87 3.08 10.95 -14.23
C PRO A 87 2.79 9.46 -14.44
N SER A 88 2.81 9.00 -15.69
CA SER A 88 2.62 7.57 -15.99
C SER A 88 3.81 6.76 -15.51
N LEU A 89 3.51 5.67 -14.78
CA LEU A 89 4.48 4.69 -14.30
C LEU A 89 4.24 3.31 -14.93
N ALA A 90 3.35 3.22 -15.92
CA ALA A 90 3.05 1.98 -16.62
C ALA A 90 4.29 1.44 -17.36
N THR A 91 4.68 0.22 -17.01
CA THR A 91 5.73 -0.49 -17.73
C THR A 91 5.18 -0.98 -19.08
N PRO A 92 5.85 -0.71 -20.21
CA PRO A 92 5.49 -1.30 -21.50
C PRO A 92 5.43 -2.83 -21.41
N SER A 93 4.45 -3.43 -22.08
CA SER A 93 4.12 -4.86 -21.96
C SER A 93 5.30 -5.81 -22.25
N GLU A 94 6.20 -5.40 -23.15
CA GLU A 94 7.41 -6.13 -23.53
C GLU A 94 8.46 -6.21 -22.41
N PHE A 95 8.38 -5.35 -21.39
CA PHE A 95 9.26 -5.34 -20.23
C PHE A 95 8.56 -5.84 -18.95
N ALA A 96 7.25 -6.11 -19.02
CA ALA A 96 6.51 -6.67 -17.91
C ALA A 96 6.90 -8.15 -17.70
N SER A 97 7.44 -8.46 -16.53
CA SER A 97 7.65 -9.85 -16.08
C SER A 97 6.51 -10.21 -15.15
N VAL A 98 5.82 -11.32 -15.41
CA VAL A 98 4.93 -11.96 -14.42
C VAL A 98 5.76 -12.88 -13.54
#